data_AF-A0A017SUS4-F1
#
_entry.id   AF-A0A017SUS4-F1
#
_cell.length_a   1.000
_cell.length_b   1.000
_cell.length_c   1.000
_cell.angle_alpha   90.00
_cell.angle_beta   90.00
_cell.angle_gamma   90.00
#
_symmetry.space_group_name_H-M   'P 1'
#
loop_
_entity.id
_entity.type
_entity.pdbx_description
1 polymer ?
#
loop_
_entity_poly.entity_id
_entity_poly.type
_entity_poly.pdbx_seq_one_letter_code
_entity_poly.pdbx_strand_id
1 'polypeptide(L)'
;MVGLHELFLSQKESPVPSLLVLDQPSQVYFPRTLAKDVKAGDDPALGDEDVAAVRKVFVTLAEATKASKGRLQILVLDHASKDVWGDVDVHLVEEWRDGKALVPKAWLAS
;
A
#
# COMPACT_ATOMS: atom_id res chain seq x y z
N MET A 1 7.24 -10.24 -7.03
CA MET A 1 5.85 -10.46 -6.58
C MET A 1 4.84 -10.01 -7.63
N VAL A 2 4.82 -8.73 -8.02
CA VAL A 2 3.96 -8.23 -9.12
C VAL A 2 4.24 -8.97 -10.43
N GLY A 3 5.51 -9.09 -10.85
CA GLY A 3 5.87 -9.85 -12.05
C GLY A 3 5.49 -11.34 -12.02
N LEU A 4 5.32 -11.94 -10.83
CA LEU A 4 4.78 -13.31 -10.74
C LEU A 4 3.28 -13.31 -11.03
N HIS A 5 2.52 -12.33 -10.54
CA HIS A 5 1.09 -12.20 -10.86
C HIS A 5 0.88 -11.93 -12.35
N GLU A 6 1.74 -11.13 -12.99
CA GLU A 6 1.71 -10.94 -14.45
C GLU A 6 1.95 -12.25 -15.19
N LEU A 7 2.94 -13.05 -14.75
CA LEU A 7 3.20 -14.38 -15.30
C LEU A 7 1.99 -15.31 -15.13
N PHE A 8 1.38 -15.36 -13.95
CA PHE A 8 0.19 -16.16 -13.69
C PHE A 8 -0.99 -15.70 -14.56
N LEU A 9 -1.17 -14.40 -14.74
CA LEU A 9 -2.19 -13.82 -15.61
C LEU A 9 -1.96 -14.08 -17.10
N SER A 10 -0.73 -14.42 -17.50
CA SER A 10 -0.43 -14.81 -18.89
C SER A 10 -0.82 -16.25 -19.19
N GLN A 11 -1.00 -17.09 -18.17
CA GLN A 11 -1.36 -18.49 -18.34
C GLN A 11 -2.85 -18.63 -18.63
N LYS A 12 -3.22 -19.59 -19.48
CA LYS A 12 -4.61 -19.82 -19.88
C LYS A 12 -5.48 -20.26 -18.70
N GLU A 13 -4.93 -21.09 -17.83
CA GLU A 13 -5.59 -21.59 -16.62
C GLU A 13 -4.61 -21.46 -15.45
N SER A 14 -4.68 -20.34 -14.74
CA SER A 14 -3.90 -20.15 -13.51
C SER A 14 -4.78 -20.42 -12.29
N PRO A 15 -4.33 -21.27 -11.34
CA PRO A 15 -5.03 -21.44 -10.07
C PRO A 15 -4.79 -20.25 -9.11
N VAL A 16 -3.91 -19.32 -9.46
CA VAL A 16 -3.57 -18.18 -8.61
C VAL A 16 -4.61 -17.08 -8.79
N PRO A 17 -5.29 -16.64 -7.72
CA PRO A 17 -6.24 -15.53 -7.79
C PRO A 17 -5.58 -14.27 -8.32
N SER A 18 -6.32 -13.48 -9.10
CA SER A 18 -5.83 -12.21 -9.62
C SER A 18 -5.95 -11.05 -8.62
N LEU A 19 -5.76 -11.37 -7.34
CA LEU A 19 -5.83 -10.47 -6.19
C LEU A 19 -4.50 -10.56 -5.43
N LEU A 20 -3.87 -9.42 -5.20
CA LEU A 20 -2.64 -9.30 -4.43
C LEU A 20 -2.87 -8.34 -3.25
N VAL A 21 -2.55 -8.78 -2.03
CA VAL A 21 -2.64 -7.94 -0.82
C VAL A 21 -1.24 -7.68 -0.29
N LEU A 22 -0.88 -6.40 -0.14
CA LEU A 22 0.42 -5.95 0.32
C LEU A 22 0.27 -5.24 1.66
N ASP A 23 0.98 -5.74 2.67
CA ASP A 23 1.03 -5.13 3.99
C ASP A 23 2.33 -4.33 4.14
N GLN A 24 2.16 -3.02 4.33
CA GLN A 24 3.21 -2.01 4.51
C GLN A 24 4.39 -2.07 3.51
N PRO A 25 4.14 -2.10 2.19
CA PRO A 25 5.21 -2.22 1.20
C PRO A 25 6.19 -1.05 1.22
N SER A 26 5.78 0.13 1.71
CA SER A 26 6.65 1.29 1.78
C SER A 26 7.47 1.41 3.08
N GLN A 27 7.27 0.51 4.06
CA GLN A 27 7.97 0.51 5.36
C GLN A 27 9.50 0.60 5.25
N VAL A 28 10.08 -0.01 4.21
CA VAL A 28 11.53 -0.02 3.97
C VAL A 28 12.11 1.39 3.81
N TYR A 29 11.29 2.33 3.34
CA TYR A 29 11.67 3.73 3.11
C TYR A 29 11.33 4.65 4.29
N PHE A 30 10.76 4.12 5.38
CA PHE A 30 10.53 4.92 6.57
C PHE A 30 11.79 4.95 7.46
N PRO A 31 12.19 6.15 7.95
CA PRO A 31 13.36 6.30 8.80
C PRO A 31 13.20 5.55 10.13
N ARG A 32 14.01 4.50 10.33
CA ARG A 32 13.97 3.64 11.53
C ARG A 32 14.31 4.38 12.83
N THR A 33 15.01 5.51 12.75
CA THR A 33 15.45 6.31 13.90
C THR A 33 14.37 7.22 14.46
N LEU A 34 13.36 7.61 13.66
CA LEU A 34 12.22 8.42 14.13
C LEU A 34 11.20 7.59 14.94
N ALA A 35 11.22 6.26 14.81
CA ALA A 35 10.29 5.35 15.48
C ALA A 35 10.37 5.35 17.03
N LYS A 36 11.38 5.99 17.63
CA LYS A 36 11.49 6.10 19.11
C LYS A 36 10.71 7.27 19.71
N ASP A 37 10.50 8.34 18.93
CA ASP A 37 9.88 9.60 19.42
C ASP A 37 8.52 9.89 18.77
N VAL A 38 8.15 9.14 17.73
CA VAL A 38 6.83 9.24 17.09
C VAL A 38 5.81 8.53 17.98
N LYS A 39 4.83 9.30 18.49
CA LYS A 39 3.70 8.76 19.26
C LYS A 39 2.97 7.73 18.40
N ALA A 40 2.48 6.66 19.04
CA ALA A 40 1.63 5.68 18.37
C ALA A 40 0.41 6.37 17.74
N GLY A 41 0.43 6.57 16.42
CA GLY A 41 -0.62 7.24 15.65
C GLY A 41 -0.16 8.38 14.75
N ASP A 42 1.04 8.93 14.94
CA ASP A 42 1.59 9.97 14.06
C ASP A 42 2.46 9.34 12.96
N ASP A 43 2.37 9.86 11.74
CA ASP A 43 3.22 9.42 10.64
C ASP A 43 4.61 10.03 10.78
N PRO A 44 5.70 9.27 10.54
CA PRO A 44 7.03 9.84 10.48
C PRO A 44 7.13 10.87 9.36
N ALA A 45 7.81 11.99 9.62
CA ALA A 45 8.19 12.91 8.56
C ALA A 45 9.20 12.20 7.63
N LEU A 46 8.84 12.11 6.34
CA LEU A 46 9.69 11.54 5.30
C LEU A 46 10.58 12.64 4.69
N GLY A 47 11.83 12.30 4.38
CA GLY A 47 12.68 13.15 3.55
C GLY A 47 12.30 13.05 2.07
N ASP A 48 12.76 14.00 1.25
CA ASP A 48 12.42 14.04 -0.18
C ASP A 48 12.77 12.76 -0.95
N GLU A 49 13.90 12.13 -0.63
CA GLU A 49 14.32 10.86 -1.24
C GLU A 49 13.38 9.70 -0.85
N ASP A 50 12.96 9.67 0.42
CA ASP A 50 12.03 8.64 0.91
C ASP A 50 10.65 8.83 0.29
N VAL A 51 10.15 10.07 0.21
CA VAL A 51 8.89 10.40 -0.49
C VAL A 51 8.93 9.92 -1.94
N ALA A 52 10.03 10.20 -2.66
CA ALA A 52 10.20 9.76 -4.03
C ALA A 52 10.19 8.23 -4.15
N ALA A 53 10.81 7.52 -3.21
CA ALA A 53 10.83 6.07 -3.18
C ALA A 53 9.45 5.46 -2.90
N VAL A 54 8.72 5.99 -1.91
CA VAL A 54 7.34 5.58 -1.63
C VAL A 54 6.46 5.83 -2.85
N ARG A 55 6.50 7.02 -3.44
CA ARG A 55 5.74 7.35 -4.66
C ARG A 55 6.04 6.36 -5.79
N LYS A 56 7.30 5.97 -5.96
CA LYS A 56 7.70 4.97 -6.97
C LYS A 56 7.04 3.61 -6.76
N VAL A 57 6.87 3.17 -5.50
CA VAL A 57 6.12 1.94 -5.19
C VAL A 57 4.69 2.05 -5.72
N PHE A 58 3.96 3.10 -5.35
CA PHE A 58 2.57 3.29 -5.78
C PHE A 58 2.44 3.40 -7.31
N VAL A 59 3.33 4.14 -7.98
CA VAL A 59 3.37 4.22 -9.46
C VAL A 59 3.53 2.83 -10.07
N THR A 60 4.50 2.05 -9.59
CA THR A 60 4.79 0.71 -10.12
C THR A 60 3.57 -0.22 -9.97
N LEU A 61 2.89 -0.16 -8.84
CA LEU A 61 1.68 -0.97 -8.59
C LEU A 61 0.52 -0.55 -9.50
N ALA A 62 0.30 0.76 -9.67
CA ALA A 62 -0.74 1.29 -10.55
C ALA A 62 -0.46 0.96 -12.03
N GLU A 63 0.80 1.01 -12.46
CA GLU A 63 1.19 0.60 -13.82
C GLU A 63 0.93 -0.88 -14.06
N ALA A 64 1.19 -1.73 -13.07
CA ALA A 64 0.96 -3.17 -13.19
C ALA A 64 -0.54 -3.53 -13.33
N THR A 65 -1.43 -2.84 -12.60
CA THR A 65 -2.89 -3.05 -12.74
C THR A 65 -3.38 -2.61 -14.12
N LYS A 66 -2.86 -1.48 -14.64
CA LYS A 66 -3.13 -0.99 -16.00
C LYS A 66 -2.63 -1.95 -17.07
N ALA A 67 -1.37 -2.40 -16.96
CA ALA A 67 -0.78 -3.37 -17.89
C ALA A 67 -1.56 -4.69 -17.91
N SER A 68 -2.12 -5.07 -16.77
CA SER A 68 -2.98 -6.25 -16.63
C SER A 68 -4.38 -6.09 -17.24
N LYS A 69 -4.71 -4.91 -17.80
CA LYS A 69 -6.02 -4.57 -18.40
C LYS A 69 -7.18 -4.79 -17.42
N GLY A 70 -6.99 -4.42 -16.15
CA GLY A 70 -8.00 -4.57 -15.11
C GLY A 70 -8.19 -6.01 -14.61
N ARG A 71 -7.39 -6.98 -15.09
CA ARG A 71 -7.44 -8.36 -14.60
C ARG A 71 -6.72 -8.55 -13.27
N LEU A 72 -5.90 -7.59 -12.83
CA LEU A 72 -5.18 -7.63 -11.55
C LEU A 72 -5.75 -6.58 -10.60
N GLN A 73 -6.15 -7.01 -9.40
CA GLN A 73 -6.47 -6.14 -8.29
C GLN A 73 -5.34 -6.19 -7.25
N ILE A 74 -4.88 -5.02 -6.80
CA ILE A 74 -3.88 -4.90 -5.74
C ILE A 74 -4.50 -4.10 -4.60
N LEU A 75 -4.50 -4.68 -3.40
CA LEU A 75 -4.86 -4.01 -2.15
C LEU A 75 -3.58 -3.68 -1.40
N VAL A 76 -3.42 -2.43 -0.99
CA VAL A 76 -2.25 -1.95 -0.26
C VAL A 76 -2.71 -1.43 1.08
N LEU A 77 -2.16 -1.97 2.15
CA LEU A 77 -2.26 -1.43 3.50
C LEU A 77 -0.96 -0.71 3.79
N ASP A 78 -1.01 0.59 4.09
CA ASP A 78 0.19 1.38 4.30
C ASP A 78 -0.10 2.56 5.25
N HIS A 79 0.97 3.11 5.83
CA HIS A 79 0.94 4.36 6.59
C HIS A 79 1.15 5.59 5.70
N ALA A 80 1.66 5.43 4.48
CA ALA A 80 1.84 6.51 3.54
C ALA A 80 0.51 7.21 3.20
N SER A 81 0.40 8.48 3.55
CA SER A 81 -0.78 9.31 3.26
C SER A 81 -0.85 9.72 1.79
N LYS A 82 -2.01 10.26 1.38
CA LYS A 82 -2.21 10.83 0.04
C LYS A 82 -1.19 11.89 -0.34
N ASP A 83 -0.65 12.63 0.63
CA ASP A 83 0.35 13.66 0.36
C ASP A 83 1.67 13.06 -0.15
N VAL A 84 1.96 11.79 0.18
CA VAL A 84 3.18 11.10 -0.24
C VAL A 84 3.03 10.54 -1.65
N TRP A 85 1.95 9.79 -1.93
CA TRP A 85 1.73 9.18 -3.24
C TRP A 85 1.04 10.12 -4.24
N GLY A 86 0.50 11.26 -3.81
CA GLY A 86 -0.03 12.36 -4.65
C GLY A 86 -1.05 11.91 -5.70
N ASP A 87 -0.86 12.32 -6.96
CA ASP A 87 -1.82 12.05 -8.05
C ASP A 87 -1.61 10.68 -8.75
N VAL A 88 -1.05 9.68 -8.07
CA VAL A 88 -1.00 8.33 -8.63
C VAL A 88 -2.42 7.80 -8.77
N ASP A 89 -2.68 7.07 -9.85
CA ASP A 89 -3.98 6.45 -10.14
C ASP A 89 -4.23 5.25 -9.20
N VAL A 90 -4.57 5.58 -7.96
CA VAL A 90 -4.98 4.65 -6.91
C VAL A 90 -6.31 5.09 -6.33
N HIS A 91 -7.09 4.12 -5.86
CA HIS A 91 -8.32 4.37 -5.15
C HIS A 91 -8.07 4.30 -3.64
N LEU A 92 -8.07 5.45 -2.96
CA LEU A 92 -8.03 5.50 -1.50
C LEU A 92 -9.37 5.01 -0.95
N VAL A 93 -9.36 3.85 -0.29
CA VAL A 93 -10.56 3.21 0.24
C VAL A 93 -10.95 3.76 1.60
N GLU A 94 -10.00 3.84 2.53
CA GLU A 94 -10.22 4.28 3.90
C GLU A 94 -8.92 4.81 4.51
N GLU A 95 -9.03 5.71 5.48
CA GLU A 95 -7.91 6.19 6.28
C GLU A 95 -8.19 5.95 7.77
N TRP A 96 -7.30 5.21 8.43
CA TRP A 96 -7.44 4.85 9.84
C TRP A 96 -6.62 5.77 10.73
N ARG A 97 -7.20 6.92 11.07
CA ARG A 97 -6.67 7.90 12.04
C ARG A 97 -7.69 8.22 13.12
N ASP A 98 -7.26 8.97 14.14
CA ASP A 98 -8.12 9.51 15.19
C ASP A 98 -8.99 8.46 15.91
N GLY A 99 -8.39 7.30 16.17
CA GLY A 99 -9.06 6.19 16.86
C GLY A 99 -9.94 5.31 15.96
N LYS A 100 -10.06 5.61 14.65
CA LYS A 100 -10.50 4.64 13.65
C LYS A 100 -9.40 3.62 13.40
N ALA A 101 -9.79 2.37 13.16
CA ALA A 101 -8.88 1.27 12.90
C ALA A 101 -9.53 0.27 11.95
N LEU A 102 -8.71 -0.49 11.22
CA LEU A 102 -9.17 -1.58 10.35
C LEU A 102 -10.01 -2.60 11.13
N VAL A 103 -9.60 -2.91 12.36
CA VAL A 103 -10.41 -3.68 13.32
C VAL A 103 -11.11 -2.69 14.25
N PRO A 104 -12.43 -2.48 14.12
CA PRO A 104 -13.16 -1.54 14.96
C PRO A 104 -13.10 -1.92 16.44
N LYS A 105 -12.88 -0.94 17.32
CA LYS A 105 -12.88 -1.18 18.78
C LYS A 105 -14.19 -1.80 19.28
N ALA A 106 -15.31 -1.49 18.61
CA ALA A 106 -16.61 -2.07 18.94
C ALA A 106 -16.64 -3.61 18.84
N TRP A 107 -15.78 -4.21 18.01
CA TRP A 107 -15.68 -5.68 17.87
C TRP A 107 -14.96 -6.34 19.06
N LEU A 108 -14.24 -5.58 19.88
CA LEU A 108 -13.57 -6.10 21.08
C LEU A 108 -14.49 -6.12 22.31
N ALA A 109 -15.65 -5.46 22.22
CA ALA A 109 -16.64 -5.37 23.29
C ALA A 109 -17.73 -6.45 23.21
N SER A 110 -17.59 -7.40 22.27
CA SER A 110 -18.50 -8.54 22.08
C SER A 110 -18.10 -9.76 22.89
#